data_AF-A0A520CGB8-F1
#
_entry.id   AF-A0A520CGB8-F1
#
_cell.length_a   1.000
_cell.length_b   1.000
_cell.length_c   1.000
_cell.angle_alpha   90.00
_cell.angle_beta   90.00
_cell.angle_gamma   90.00
#
_symmetry.space_group_name_H-M   'P 1'
#
loop_
_entity.id
_entity.type
_entity.pdbx_description
1 polymer ?
#
loop_
_entity_poly.entity_id
_entity_poly.type
_entity_poly.pdbx_seq_one_letter_code
_entity_poly.pdbx_strand_id
1 'polypeptide(L)'
;FSTEKQLKEFGDKLSADKKAPIEAGLEKLKAAHLSRNFADIDAAQEELQAAWNVASEEMYKAGEQPQGDAPQADAQQGGDTVTDVDFEEVKDEEKK
;
A
#
# COMPACT_ATOMS: atom_id res chain seq x y z
N PHE A 1 6.47 7.11 17.97
CA PHE A 1 6.73 6.82 16.54
C PHE A 1 5.41 6.75 15.78
N SER A 2 5.33 7.22 14.52
CA SER A 2 4.09 7.18 13.73
C SER A 2 3.51 5.77 13.59
N THR A 3 4.39 4.77 13.46
CA THR A 3 4.04 3.34 13.37
C THR A 3 3.25 2.83 14.57
N GLU A 4 3.45 3.34 15.78
CA GLU A 4 2.67 2.93 16.96
C GLU A 4 1.19 3.28 16.81
N LYS A 5 0.92 4.47 16.24
CA LYS A 5 -0.44 4.90 15.95
C LYS A 5 -1.04 4.04 14.84
N GLN A 6 -0.29 3.80 13.77
CA GLN A 6 -0.75 2.97 12.64
C GLN A 6 -1.06 1.52 13.08
N LEU A 7 -0.24 0.91 13.95
CA LEU A 7 -0.51 -0.41 14.50
C LEU A 7 -1.76 -0.42 15.38
N LYS A 8 -2.04 0.66 16.12
CA LYS A 8 -3.29 0.77 16.89
C LYS A 8 -4.53 0.92 16.00
N GLU A 9 -4.40 1.60 14.86
CA GLU A 9 -5.52 1.86 13.95
C GLU A 9 -5.78 0.71 12.95
N PHE A 10 -4.72 0.06 12.47
CA PHE A 10 -4.77 -0.94 11.40
C PHE A 10 -4.27 -2.32 11.82
N GLY A 11 -3.60 -2.46 12.96
CA GLY A 11 -3.00 -3.73 13.39
C GLY A 11 -4.00 -4.83 13.73
N ASP A 12 -5.28 -4.52 13.87
CA ASP A 12 -6.36 -5.53 13.97
C ASP A 12 -6.87 -6.00 12.60
N LYS A 13 -6.59 -5.24 11.53
CA LYS A 13 -6.95 -5.58 10.14
C LYS A 13 -5.84 -6.35 9.42
N LEU A 14 -4.65 -6.37 10.01
CA LEU A 14 -3.49 -7.08 9.48
C LEU A 14 -3.47 -8.52 10.00
N SER A 15 -3.11 -9.46 9.13
CA SER A 15 -2.77 -10.81 9.58
C SER A 15 -1.53 -10.80 10.50
N ALA A 16 -1.43 -11.80 11.37
CA ALA A 16 -0.30 -11.92 12.29
C ALA A 16 1.06 -11.96 11.57
N ASP A 17 1.10 -12.60 10.40
CA ASP A 17 2.31 -12.72 9.57
C ASP A 17 2.78 -11.37 9.00
N LYS A 18 1.85 -10.42 8.75
CA LYS A 18 2.18 -9.05 8.31
C LYS A 18 2.44 -8.10 9.47
N LYS A 19 1.78 -8.33 10.61
CA LYS A 19 1.96 -7.51 11.82
C LYS A 19 3.32 -7.74 12.48
N ALA A 20 3.77 -9.00 12.56
CA ALA A 20 5.04 -9.37 13.18
C ALA A 20 6.27 -8.59 12.67
N PRO A 21 6.52 -8.47 11.35
CA PRO A 21 7.68 -7.71 10.85
C PRO A 21 7.57 -6.20 11.13
N ILE A 22 6.36 -5.64 11.21
CA ILE A 22 6.17 -4.22 11.57
C ILE A 22 6.49 -3.98 13.05
N GLU A 23 6.02 -4.87 13.94
CA GLU A 23 6.32 -4.79 15.38
C GLU A 23 7.82 -4.95 15.64
N ALA A 24 8.46 -5.92 14.98
CA ALA A 24 9.91 -6.12 15.08
C ALA A 24 10.69 -4.90 14.56
N GLY A 25 10.32 -4.33 13.40
CA GLY A 25 10.93 -3.12 12.85
C GLY A 25 10.78 -1.91 13.78
N LEU A 26 9.62 -1.78 14.43
CA LEU A 26 9.36 -0.72 15.41
C LEU A 26 10.24 -0.87 16.66
N GLU A 27 10.40 -2.09 17.18
CA GLU A 27 11.30 -2.35 18.31
C GLU A 27 12.76 -2.03 17.96
N LYS A 28 13.23 -2.46 16.78
CA LYS A 28 14.57 -2.12 16.28
C LYS A 28 14.76 -0.61 16.17
N LEU A 29 13.79 0.10 15.57
CA LEU A 29 13.84 1.55 15.43
C LEU A 29 13.92 2.26 16.79
N LYS A 30 13.13 1.79 17.77
CA LYS A 30 13.19 2.30 19.15
C LYS A 30 14.56 2.06 19.78
N ALA A 31 15.11 0.85 19.64
CA ALA A 31 16.42 0.50 20.18
C ALA A 31 17.54 1.34 19.54
N ALA A 32 17.53 1.49 18.21
CA ALA A 32 18.46 2.31 17.46
C ALA A 32 18.37 3.80 17.84
N HIS A 33 17.15 4.31 18.05
CA HIS A 33 16.93 5.67 18.52
C HIS A 33 17.47 5.89 19.94
N LEU A 34 17.28 4.91 20.83
CA LEU A 34 17.82 4.96 22.20
C LEU A 34 19.35 4.92 22.22
N SER A 35 19.96 4.09 21.38
CA SER A 35 21.42 4.01 21.24
C SER A 35 22.02 5.16 20.43
N ARG A 36 21.18 6.00 19.80
CA ARG A 36 21.58 7.06 18.86
C ARG A 36 22.42 6.54 17.70
N ASN A 37 22.17 5.30 17.27
CA ASN A 37 22.82 4.74 16.11
C ASN A 37 22.06 5.14 14.83
N PHE A 38 22.52 6.21 14.19
CA PHE A 38 21.88 6.74 12.99
C PHE A 38 21.81 5.75 11.82
N ALA A 39 22.84 4.90 11.65
CA ALA A 39 22.83 3.89 10.60
C ALA A 39 21.73 2.84 10.83
N ASP A 40 21.56 2.41 12.08
CA ASP A 40 20.50 1.45 12.44
C ASP A 40 19.11 2.10 12.40
N ILE A 41 19.01 3.41 12.69
CA ILE A 41 17.75 4.16 12.56
C ILE A 41 17.31 4.17 11.09
N ASP A 42 18.19 4.52 10.17
CA ASP A 42 17.89 4.54 8.73
C ASP A 42 17.49 3.14 8.24
N ALA A 43 18.28 2.12 8.59
CA ALA A 43 17.97 0.74 8.22
C ALA A 43 16.63 0.26 8.79
N ALA A 44 16.34 0.55 10.06
CA ALA A 44 15.07 0.17 10.68
C ALA A 44 13.88 0.93 10.10
N GLN A 45 14.07 2.19 9.65
CA GLN A 45 13.04 2.95 8.95
C GLN A 45 12.71 2.35 7.58
N GLU A 46 13.72 1.93 6.81
CA GLU A 46 13.51 1.26 5.53
C GLU A 46 12.83 -0.11 5.71
N GLU A 47 13.28 -0.92 6.68
CA GLU A 47 12.64 -2.19 7.03
C GLU A 47 11.17 -1.99 7.41
N LEU A 48 10.87 -0.96 8.21
CA LEU A 48 9.50 -0.61 8.59
C LEU A 48 8.64 -0.20 7.39
N GLN A 49 9.17 0.63 6.49
CA GLN A 49 8.46 1.03 5.27
C GLN A 49 8.16 -0.18 4.38
N ALA A 50 9.14 -1.07 4.19
CA ALA A 50 8.93 -2.29 3.41
C ALA A 50 7.86 -3.20 4.05
N ALA A 51 7.91 -3.39 5.37
CA ALA A 51 6.92 -4.19 6.09
C ALA A 51 5.50 -3.59 5.95
N TRP A 52 5.37 -2.27 6.05
CA TRP A 52 4.10 -1.57 5.83
C TRP A 52 3.59 -1.67 4.40
N ASN A 53 4.47 -1.63 3.40
CA ASN A 53 4.06 -1.80 2.00
C ASN A 53 3.44 -3.18 1.79
N VAL A 54 4.12 -4.24 2.23
CA VAL A 54 3.61 -5.62 2.13
C VAL A 54 2.30 -5.80 2.90
N ALA A 55 2.18 -5.18 4.08
CA ALA A 55 0.97 -5.21 4.89
C ALA A 55 -0.19 -4.43 4.23
N SER A 56 0.12 -3.32 3.56
CA SER A 56 -0.87 -2.53 2.83
C SER A 56 -1.41 -3.26 1.60
N GLU A 57 -0.56 -4.01 0.88
CA GLU A 57 -1.01 -4.85 -0.25
C GLU A 57 -2.04 -5.89 0.19
N GLU A 58 -1.87 -6.46 1.39
CA GLU A 58 -2.87 -7.38 1.96
C GLU A 58 -4.18 -6.67 2.28
N MET A 59 -4.14 -5.46 2.85
CA MET A 59 -5.35 -4.68 3.12
C MET A 59 -6.10 -4.29 1.83
N TYR A 60 -5.38 -3.95 0.75
CA TYR A 60 -6.00 -3.69 -0.55
C TYR A 60 -6.64 -4.95 -1.13
N LYS A 61 -5.91 -6.08 -1.15
CA LYS A 61 -6.42 -7.37 -1.64
C LYS A 61 -7.59 -7.91 -0.81
N ALA A 62 -7.59 -7.68 0.51
CA ALA A 62 -8.70 -8.04 1.39
C ALA A 62 -9.92 -7.12 1.20
N GLY A 63 -9.71 -5.89 0.73
CA GLY A 63 -10.76 -4.98 0.30
C GLY A 63 -11.33 -5.32 -1.09
N GLU A 64 -10.56 -6.02 -1.94
CA GLU A 64 -10.96 -6.54 -3.25
C GLU A 64 -11.67 -7.91 -3.15
N GLN A 65 -12.56 -8.10 -2.17
CA GLN A 65 -13.58 -9.14 -2.34
C GLN A 65 -14.30 -8.90 -3.68
N PRO A 66 -14.62 -9.94 -4.46
CA PRO A 66 -15.26 -9.77 -5.75
C PRO A 66 -16.61 -9.10 -5.51
N GLN A 67 -16.75 -7.87 -5.99
CA GLN A 67 -18.05 -7.24 -6.20
C GLN A 67 -18.74 -7.98 -7.36
N GLY A 68 -19.09 -9.25 -7.13
CA GLY A 68 -20.04 -9.99 -7.91
C GLY A 68 -21.43 -9.59 -7.48
N ASP A 69 -22.00 -8.64 -8.23
CA ASP A 69 -23.43 -8.35 -8.42
C ASP A 69 -24.29 -8.00 -7.18
N ALA A 70 -24.59 -6.70 -7.04
CA ALA A 70 -25.95 -6.24 -6.74
C ALA A 70 -26.16 -4.80 -7.24
N PRO A 71 -27.30 -4.49 -7.90
CA PRO A 71 -27.51 -3.30 -8.72
C PRO A 71 -28.14 -2.10 -7.97
N GLN A 72 -28.01 -0.95 -8.63
CA GLN A 72 -28.86 0.26 -8.54
C GLN A 72 -28.56 1.20 -7.34
N ALA A 73 -27.81 2.29 -7.53
CA ALA A 73 -28.12 3.53 -8.26
C ALA A 73 -29.14 4.43 -7.54
N ASP A 74 -28.65 5.60 -7.12
CA ASP A 74 -29.28 6.92 -7.22
C ASP A 74 -28.11 7.94 -7.01
N ALA A 75 -27.77 8.89 -7.87
CA ALA A 75 -28.57 9.60 -8.87
C ALA A 75 -27.73 10.05 -10.09
N GLN A 76 -28.39 9.97 -11.25
CA GLN A 76 -28.22 10.65 -12.55
C GLN A 76 -27.54 12.05 -12.48
N GLN A 77 -26.83 12.56 -13.51
CA GLN A 77 -27.15 12.57 -14.94
C GLN A 77 -25.98 13.15 -15.78
N GLY A 78 -25.63 12.48 -16.90
CA GLY A 78 -25.23 13.15 -18.15
C GLY A 78 -23.74 13.19 -18.53
N GLY A 79 -23.34 12.37 -19.51
CA GLY A 79 -22.25 12.71 -20.45
C GLY A 79 -21.13 11.67 -20.60
N ASP A 80 -21.32 10.75 -21.54
CA ASP A 80 -20.33 10.22 -22.51
C ASP A 80 -18.82 10.47 -22.25
N THR A 81 -18.06 9.40 -22.02
CA THR A 81 -16.61 9.18 -22.32
C THR A 81 -16.33 7.72 -21.87
N VAL A 82 -16.54 6.65 -22.65
CA VAL A 82 -15.79 6.23 -23.87
C VAL A 82 -14.28 6.43 -23.60
N THR A 83 -13.41 5.43 -23.52
CA THR A 83 -13.23 4.32 -24.46
C THR A 83 -12.21 3.34 -23.87
N ASP A 84 -12.46 2.06 -24.11
CA ASP A 84 -11.51 1.06 -24.59
C ASP A 84 -10.17 1.67 -25.10
N VAL A 85 -9.07 1.41 -24.39
CA VAL A 85 -7.72 1.74 -24.85
C VAL A 85 -7.27 0.69 -25.86
N ASP A 86 -7.55 1.01 -27.12
CA ASP A 86 -7.05 0.34 -28.32
C ASP A 86 -5.50 0.45 -28.37
N PHE A 87 -4.83 -0.68 -28.31
CA PHE A 87 -3.37 -0.79 -28.39
C PHE A 87 -2.96 -0.88 -29.87
N GLU A 88 -2.96 0.24 -30.58
CA GLU A 88 -2.51 0.31 -31.98
C GLU A 88 -1.11 0.95 -32.10
N GLU A 89 -0.13 0.06 -32.29
CA GLU A 89 1.13 0.18 -33.03
C GLU A 89 1.60 1.59 -33.46
N VAL A 90 2.53 2.18 -32.71
CA VAL A 90 3.29 3.35 -33.18
C VAL A 90 4.39 2.87 -34.14
N LYS A 91 4.11 2.92 -35.45
CA LYS A 91 5.13 2.95 -36.49
C LYS A 91 5.74 4.35 -36.56
N ASP A 92 6.91 4.54 -35.98
CA ASP A 92 7.74 5.71 -36.23
C ASP A 92 8.43 5.58 -37.61
N GLU A 93 7.79 6.16 -38.64
CA GLU A 93 8.45 6.52 -39.89
C GLU A 93 9.07 7.93 -39.74
N GLU A 94 10.37 8.00 -39.39
CA GLU A 94 11.15 9.22 -39.51
C GLU A 94 11.71 9.39 -40.94
N LYS A 95 11.32 10.51 -41.53
CA LYS A 95 11.69 11.01 -42.86
C LYS A 95 13.20 11.23 -43.01
N LYS A 96 13.73 10.85 -44.17
CA LYS A 96 14.74 11.63 -44.91
C LYS A 96 14.63 11.42 -46.40
#